data_AF-A0A444QZB8-F1
#
_entry.id   AF-A0A444QZB8-F1
#
_cell.length_a   1.000
_cell.length_b   1.000
_cell.length_c   1.000
_cell.angle_alpha   90.00
_cell.angle_beta   90.00
_cell.angle_gamma   90.00
#
_symmetry.space_group_name_H-M   'P 1'
#
loop_
_entity.id
_entity.type
_entity.pdbx_description
1 polymer ?
#
loop_
_entity_poly.entity_id
_entity_poly.type
_entity_poly.pdbx_seq_one_letter_code
_entity_poly.pdbx_strand_id
1 'polypeptide(L)'
;QGSAPLQLSQPHHTAYIIFTSGSTGRPKGVMVGQQAIVNRLLWMQNHYPLTGEDVVAQKTPCSFDVSVWEFFWPFIAGAKLVMAEPEAHRDPLAMQHFFADYGVTTTHFVPSMLAAFVASLTPQTARQSCATLKQVFCSGEALPADLCREWQQLTGAPLHNLYGPTEA
;
A
#
# COMPACT_ATOMS: atom_id res chain seq x y z
N GLN A 1 13.77 -25.42 22.04
CA GLN A 1 12.69 -24.97 22.94
C GLN A 1 12.44 -23.51 22.62
N GLY A 2 11.37 -23.19 21.89
CA GLY A 2 11.05 -21.80 21.54
C GLY A 2 10.45 -21.11 22.75
N SER A 3 11.08 -20.04 23.24
CA SER A 3 10.48 -19.18 24.26
C SER A 3 9.12 -18.70 23.77
N ALA A 4 8.07 -18.83 24.60
CA ALA A 4 6.78 -18.23 24.31
C ALA A 4 6.96 -16.74 23.98
N PRO A 5 6.22 -16.20 22.99
CA PRO A 5 6.35 -14.81 22.60
C PRO A 5 6.09 -13.90 23.80
N LEU A 6 6.96 -12.92 24.00
CA LEU A 6 6.83 -11.94 25.07
C LEU A 6 5.57 -11.08 24.81
N GLN A 7 4.56 -11.21 25.68
CA GLN A 7 3.28 -10.50 25.57
C GLN A 7 3.38 -9.06 26.14
N LEU A 8 4.24 -8.23 25.54
CA LEU A 8 4.58 -6.90 26.06
C LEU A 8 3.71 -5.76 25.51
N SER A 9 3.22 -5.88 24.26
CA SER A 9 2.40 -4.85 23.64
C SER A 9 1.00 -4.83 24.25
N GLN A 10 0.49 -3.65 24.59
CA GLN A 10 -0.84 -3.45 25.16
C GLN A 10 -1.70 -2.57 24.24
N PRO A 11 -3.03 -2.73 24.23
CA PRO A 11 -3.93 -1.99 23.33
C PRO A 11 -3.85 -0.45 23.44
N HIS A 12 -3.46 0.07 24.60
CA HIS A 12 -3.35 1.51 24.86
C HIS A 12 -1.98 2.11 24.48
N HIS A 13 -1.01 1.28 24.08
CA HIS A 13 0.29 1.77 23.63
C HIS A 13 0.19 2.48 22.27
N THR A 14 1.10 3.42 22.03
CA THR A 14 1.35 3.97 20.69
C THR A 14 1.96 2.89 19.80
N ALA A 15 1.42 2.74 18.59
CA ALA A 15 1.92 1.82 17.57
C ALA A 15 2.99 2.47 16.68
N TYR A 16 2.74 3.69 16.20
CA TYR A 16 3.68 4.43 15.40
C TYR A 16 3.57 5.95 15.61
N ILE A 17 4.64 6.64 15.23
CA ILE A 17 4.70 8.10 15.22
C ILE A 17 5.21 8.52 13.83
N ILE A 18 4.39 9.26 13.09
CA ILE A 18 4.76 9.81 11.78
C ILE A 18 4.71 11.32 11.85
N PHE A 19 5.76 11.97 11.36
CA PHE A 19 5.86 13.42 11.34
C PHE A 19 5.29 13.97 10.03
N THR A 20 4.41 14.96 10.14
CA THR A 20 3.85 15.69 8.99
C THR A 20 4.29 17.16 9.01
N SER A 21 4.13 17.86 7.89
CA SER A 21 4.31 19.31 7.86
C SER A 21 3.36 19.98 8.84
N GLY A 22 3.89 20.93 9.63
CA GLY A 22 3.11 21.76 10.54
C GLY A 22 2.90 23.15 9.95
N SER A 23 1.73 23.74 10.18
CA SER A 23 1.39 25.09 9.73
C SER A 23 2.31 26.18 10.30
N THR A 24 3.04 25.88 11.38
CA THR A 24 4.00 26.78 12.05
C THR A 24 5.43 26.62 11.52
N GLY A 25 5.66 25.80 10.48
CA GLY A 25 6.98 25.49 9.95
C GLY A 25 7.78 24.45 10.76
N ARG A 26 7.26 24.00 11.91
CA ARG A 26 7.82 22.88 12.68
C ARG A 26 7.01 21.61 12.43
N PRO A 27 7.64 20.47 12.08
CA PRO A 27 6.92 19.21 11.92
C PRO A 27 6.16 18.80 13.18
N LYS A 28 4.96 18.25 13.02
CA LYS A 28 4.12 17.71 14.11
C LYS A 28 4.15 16.18 14.05
N GLY A 29 4.38 15.54 15.20
CA GLY A 29 4.33 14.08 15.30
C GLY A 29 2.90 13.61 15.56
N VAL A 30 2.37 12.80 14.65
CA VAL A 30 1.07 12.15 14.82
C VAL A 30 1.30 10.80 15.50
N MET A 31 0.73 10.62 16.69
CA MET A 31 0.82 9.37 17.45
C MET A 31 -0.44 8.54 17.20
N VAL A 32 -0.30 7.34 16.66
CA VAL A 32 -1.42 6.43 16.44
C VAL A 32 -1.33 5.25 17.38
N GLY A 33 -2.43 4.94 18.07
CA GLY A 33 -2.52 3.85 19.05
C GLY A 33 -2.69 2.45 18.43
N GLN A 34 -2.32 1.41 19.18
CA GLN A 34 -2.46 0.01 18.77
C GLN A 34 -3.90 -0.35 18.37
N GLN A 35 -4.91 0.05 19.15
CA GLN A 35 -6.32 -0.23 18.82
C GLN A 35 -6.76 0.38 17.49
N ALA A 36 -6.32 1.61 17.18
CA ALA A 36 -6.71 2.30 15.95
C ALA A 36 -6.19 1.55 14.72
N ILE A 37 -4.90 1.20 14.71
CA ILE A 37 -4.32 0.47 13.58
C ILE A 37 -4.87 -0.96 13.48
N VAL A 38 -5.11 -1.66 14.60
CA VAL A 38 -5.73 -2.99 14.58
C VAL A 38 -7.12 -2.94 13.93
N ASN A 39 -7.96 -1.98 14.31
CA ASN A 39 -9.27 -1.79 13.70
C ASN A 39 -9.15 -1.55 12.18
N ARG A 40 -8.22 -0.69 11.76
CA ARG A 40 -8.00 -0.37 10.34
C ARG A 40 -7.54 -1.58 9.52
N LEU A 41 -6.68 -2.43 10.07
CA LEU A 41 -6.19 -3.64 9.39
C LEU A 41 -7.26 -4.74 9.32
N LEU A 42 -8.01 -4.95 10.41
CA LEU A 42 -9.10 -5.94 10.43
C LEU A 42 -10.24 -5.54 9.50
N TRP A 43 -10.58 -4.24 9.43
CA TRP A 43 -11.51 -3.73 8.43
C TRP A 43 -11.03 -4.00 7.00
N MET A 44 -9.74 -3.72 6.72
CA MET A 44 -9.17 -3.94 5.38
C MET A 44 -9.21 -5.41 4.98
N GLN A 45 -8.84 -6.30 5.89
CA GLN A 45 -8.90 -7.75 5.66
C GLN A 45 -10.34 -8.25 5.47
N ASN A 46 -11.31 -7.68 6.17
CA ASN A 46 -12.71 -8.06 5.99
C ASN A 46 -13.26 -7.58 4.64
N HIS A 47 -12.94 -6.35 4.25
CA HIS A 47 -13.51 -5.72 3.06
C HIS A 47 -12.76 -6.09 1.76
N TYR A 48 -11.46 -6.36 1.83
CA TYR A 48 -10.59 -6.72 0.70
C TYR A 48 -9.77 -7.98 1.02
N PRO A 49 -10.36 -9.16 1.21
CA PRO A 49 -9.66 -10.31 1.79
C PRO A 49 -8.36 -10.66 1.04
N LEU A 50 -7.25 -10.73 1.78
CA LEU A 50 -6.04 -11.42 1.34
C LEU A 50 -6.08 -12.89 1.77
N THR A 51 -5.38 -13.70 1.00
CA THR A 51 -5.13 -15.12 1.24
C THR A 51 -3.62 -15.42 1.20
N GLY A 52 -3.23 -16.64 1.52
CA GLY A 52 -1.82 -17.07 1.41
C GLY A 52 -1.25 -17.08 -0.01
N GLU A 53 -2.10 -16.96 -1.04
CA GLU A 53 -1.67 -16.86 -2.45
C GLU A 53 -1.34 -15.42 -2.87
N ASP A 54 -1.61 -14.43 -2.00
CA ASP A 54 -1.41 -13.02 -2.33
C ASP A 54 -0.01 -12.53 -2.00
N VAL A 55 0.47 -11.60 -2.83
CA VAL A 55 1.78 -10.98 -2.74
C VAL A 55 1.57 -9.47 -2.66
N VAL A 56 1.82 -8.91 -1.48
CA VAL A 56 1.74 -7.47 -1.21
C VAL A 56 3.10 -6.83 -1.51
N ALA A 57 3.07 -5.71 -2.23
CA ALA A 57 4.24 -4.89 -2.48
C ALA A 57 4.51 -3.94 -1.31
N GLN A 58 5.71 -4.03 -0.70
CA GLN A 58 6.27 -2.95 0.10
C GLN A 58 7.03 -2.02 -0.84
N LYS A 59 6.39 -0.89 -1.18
CA LYS A 59 7.02 0.15 -2.01
C LYS A 59 6.88 1.54 -1.42
N THR A 60 5.95 1.73 -0.47
CA THR A 60 5.67 3.03 0.08
C THR A 60 6.75 3.38 1.10
N PRO A 61 7.40 4.56 1.00
CA PRO A 61 8.41 4.96 1.99
C PRO A 61 7.83 4.94 3.41
N CYS A 62 8.62 4.48 4.38
CA CYS A 62 8.18 4.30 5.77
C CYS A 62 7.80 5.60 6.49
N SER A 63 8.12 6.75 5.90
CA SER A 63 7.68 8.07 6.37
C SER A 63 6.21 8.37 6.04
N PHE A 64 5.53 7.54 5.26
CA PHE A 64 4.10 7.66 4.95
C PHE A 64 3.30 6.56 5.62
N ASP A 65 2.15 6.91 6.17
CA ASP A 65 1.23 6.01 6.90
C ASP A 65 0.69 4.85 6.06
N VAL A 66 0.55 5.04 4.74
CA VAL A 66 0.20 3.97 3.80
C VAL A 66 1.15 2.78 3.91
N SER A 67 2.43 2.99 4.21
CA SER A 67 3.39 1.88 4.41
C SER A 67 3.02 0.97 5.58
N VAL A 68 2.26 1.46 6.57
CA VAL A 68 1.92 0.68 7.77
C VAL A 68 1.07 -0.52 7.40
N TRP A 69 0.09 -0.38 6.50
CA TRP A 69 -0.69 -1.56 6.09
C TRP A 69 0.11 -2.48 5.18
N GLU A 70 1.05 -1.96 4.36
CA GLU A 70 1.98 -2.82 3.60
C GLU A 70 2.84 -3.68 4.56
N PHE A 71 3.30 -3.10 5.68
CA PHE A 71 4.12 -3.79 6.69
C PHE A 71 3.38 -4.78 7.58
N PHE A 72 2.06 -4.66 7.77
CA PHE A 72 1.36 -5.49 8.78
C PHE A 72 0.20 -6.31 8.22
N TRP A 73 -0.54 -5.79 7.24
CA TRP A 73 -1.69 -6.47 6.68
C TRP A 73 -1.40 -7.87 6.10
N PRO A 74 -0.35 -8.10 5.28
CA PRO A 74 -0.09 -9.43 4.75
C PRO A 74 0.11 -10.48 5.85
N PHE A 75 0.73 -10.11 6.96
CA PHE A 75 1.09 -11.05 8.02
C PHE A 75 -0.08 -11.46 8.91
N ILE A 76 -1.15 -10.65 8.99
CA ILE A 76 -2.38 -11.07 9.66
C ILE A 76 -3.24 -12.01 8.80
N ALA A 77 -2.98 -12.05 7.49
CA ALA A 77 -3.71 -12.86 6.51
C ALA A 77 -2.94 -14.10 6.02
N GLY A 78 -1.65 -14.23 6.38
CA GLY A 78 -0.77 -15.30 5.90
C GLY A 78 -0.22 -15.09 4.49
N ALA A 79 -0.35 -13.88 3.93
CA ALA A 79 0.16 -13.51 2.63
C ALA A 79 1.66 -13.20 2.65
N LYS A 80 2.27 -13.05 1.47
CA LYS A 80 3.69 -12.69 1.30
C LYS A 80 3.86 -11.18 1.15
N LEU A 81 4.88 -10.61 1.79
CA LEU A 81 5.36 -9.24 1.53
C LEU A 81 6.67 -9.30 0.73
N VAL A 82 6.79 -8.49 -0.32
CA VAL A 82 8.02 -8.35 -1.13
C VAL A 82 8.49 -6.90 -1.13
N MET A 83 9.80 -6.69 -1.00
CA MET A 83 10.39 -5.34 -0.88
C MET A 83 10.82 -4.82 -2.26
N ALA A 84 10.38 -3.62 -2.62
CA ALA A 84 10.93 -2.92 -3.77
C ALA A 84 12.34 -2.38 -3.46
N GLU A 85 13.16 -2.26 -4.51
CA GLU A 85 14.48 -1.62 -4.40
C GLU A 85 14.36 -0.14 -3.98
N PRO A 86 15.39 0.44 -3.31
CA PRO A 86 15.42 1.86 -3.00
C PRO A 86 15.15 2.75 -4.22
N GLU A 87 14.39 3.83 -4.03
CA GLU A 87 13.94 4.77 -5.08
C GLU A 87 13.05 4.19 -6.20
N ALA A 88 12.85 2.87 -6.30
CA ALA A 88 12.05 2.26 -7.35
C ALA A 88 10.58 2.74 -7.35
N HIS A 89 10.07 3.15 -6.19
CA HIS A 89 8.72 3.72 -6.04
C HIS A 89 8.46 5.00 -6.85
N ARG A 90 9.50 5.63 -7.41
CA ARG A 90 9.42 6.84 -8.24
C ARG A 90 9.64 6.54 -9.73
N ASP A 91 10.02 5.32 -10.08
CA ASP A 91 10.31 4.88 -11.43
C ASP A 91 9.25 3.87 -11.91
N PRO A 92 8.34 4.27 -12.80
CA PRO A 92 7.33 3.37 -13.35
C PRO A 92 7.89 2.10 -14.01
N LEU A 93 9.05 2.17 -14.67
CA LEU A 93 9.63 1.00 -15.33
C LEU A 93 10.19 0.02 -14.31
N ALA A 94 10.82 0.53 -13.24
CA ALA A 94 11.24 -0.30 -12.12
C ALA A 94 10.04 -0.99 -11.45
N MET A 95 8.90 -0.31 -11.32
CA MET A 95 7.66 -0.92 -10.79
C MET A 95 7.08 -1.98 -11.71
N GLN A 96 7.12 -1.80 -13.04
CA GLN A 96 6.69 -2.82 -13.98
C GLN A 96 7.51 -4.11 -13.83
N HIS A 97 8.84 -4.01 -13.76
CA HIS A 97 9.71 -5.17 -13.53
C HIS A 97 9.44 -5.80 -12.16
N PHE A 98 9.35 -4.99 -11.12
CA PHE A 98 9.09 -5.47 -9.77
C PHE A 98 7.77 -6.25 -9.66
N PHE A 99 6.69 -5.77 -10.28
CA PHE A 99 5.42 -6.48 -10.28
C PHE A 99 5.50 -7.81 -11.02
N ALA A 100 6.18 -7.85 -12.17
CA ALA A 100 6.37 -9.06 -12.95
C ALA A 100 7.25 -10.10 -12.22
N ASP A 101 8.39 -9.67 -11.68
CA ASP A 101 9.40 -10.55 -11.07
C ASP A 101 8.88 -11.24 -9.81
N TYR A 102 8.06 -10.54 -9.03
CA TYR A 102 7.54 -11.05 -7.76
C TYR A 102 6.09 -11.52 -7.84
N GLY A 103 5.41 -11.34 -8.97
CA GLY A 103 4.01 -11.69 -9.14
C GLY A 103 3.10 -10.93 -8.16
N VAL A 104 3.32 -9.62 -8.03
CA VAL A 104 2.57 -8.78 -7.07
C VAL A 104 1.08 -8.84 -7.37
N THR A 105 0.27 -9.08 -6.33
CA THR A 105 -1.20 -9.11 -6.43
C THR A 105 -1.86 -7.89 -5.81
N THR A 106 -1.20 -7.26 -4.83
CA THR A 106 -1.75 -6.15 -4.08
C THR A 106 -0.75 -5.01 -3.93
N THR A 107 -1.15 -3.79 -4.30
CA THR A 107 -0.28 -2.60 -4.24
C THR A 107 -1.07 -1.31 -4.08
N HIS A 108 -0.36 -0.21 -3.89
CA HIS A 108 -0.89 1.14 -3.72
C HIS A 108 -0.46 2.07 -4.86
N PHE A 109 -1.18 3.15 -5.13
CA PHE A 109 -0.65 4.30 -5.83
C PHE A 109 -1.16 5.60 -5.18
N VAL A 110 -0.35 6.65 -5.20
CA VAL A 110 -0.89 8.01 -5.13
C VAL A 110 -1.41 8.35 -6.54
N PRO A 111 -2.57 9.02 -6.71
CA PRO A 111 -3.14 9.28 -8.04
C PRO A 111 -2.17 9.90 -9.06
N SER A 112 -1.32 10.84 -8.66
CA SER A 112 -0.25 11.39 -9.51
C SER A 112 0.76 10.34 -9.97
N MET A 113 1.14 9.39 -9.10
CA MET A 113 2.00 8.26 -9.47
C MET A 113 1.26 7.22 -10.32
N LEU A 114 -0.03 6.98 -10.08
CA LEU A 114 -0.85 6.13 -10.96
C LEU A 114 -0.87 6.70 -12.39
N ALA A 115 -1.02 8.01 -12.53
CA ALA A 115 -0.99 8.67 -13.83
C ALA A 115 0.36 8.49 -14.54
N ALA A 116 1.48 8.69 -13.84
CA ALA A 116 2.81 8.42 -14.39
C ALA A 116 3.01 6.95 -14.76
N PHE A 117 2.50 6.02 -13.94
CA PHE A 117 2.56 4.59 -14.22
C PHE A 117 1.75 4.21 -15.45
N VAL A 118 0.49 4.66 -15.55
CA VAL A 118 -0.38 4.46 -16.72
C VAL A 118 0.26 5.03 -17.99
N ALA A 119 0.84 6.23 -17.93
CA ALA A 119 1.52 6.84 -19.08
C ALA A 119 2.75 6.05 -19.57
N SER A 120 3.33 5.20 -18.71
CA SER A 120 4.44 4.31 -19.07
C SER A 120 4.01 2.95 -19.64
N LEU A 121 2.71 2.67 -19.65
CA LEU A 121 2.16 1.39 -20.09
C LEU A 121 1.75 1.41 -21.56
N THR A 122 1.93 0.26 -22.20
CA THR A 122 1.24 -0.14 -23.43
C THR A 122 0.36 -1.35 -23.11
N PRO A 123 -0.62 -1.74 -23.96
CA PRO A 123 -1.40 -2.95 -23.74
C PRO A 123 -0.55 -4.24 -23.64
N GLN A 124 0.66 -4.24 -24.21
CA GLN A 124 1.60 -5.35 -24.10
C GLN A 124 2.30 -5.34 -22.74
N THR A 125 2.86 -4.20 -22.32
CA THR A 125 3.57 -4.12 -21.03
C THR A 125 2.63 -4.22 -19.84
N ALA A 126 1.39 -3.73 -19.96
CA ALA A 126 0.35 -3.93 -18.96
C ALA A 126 0.04 -5.42 -18.76
N ARG A 127 -0.12 -6.20 -19.85
CA ARG A 127 -0.33 -7.65 -19.76
C ARG A 127 0.87 -8.42 -19.19
N GLN A 128 2.07 -7.88 -19.30
CA GLN A 128 3.29 -8.52 -18.76
C GLN A 128 3.50 -8.20 -17.28
N SER A 129 3.33 -6.93 -16.90
CA SER A 129 3.67 -6.45 -15.55
C SER A 129 2.49 -6.43 -14.58
N CYS A 130 1.27 -6.23 -15.07
CA CYS A 130 0.09 -6.01 -14.22
C CYS A 130 -0.87 -7.22 -14.20
N ALA A 131 -0.59 -8.30 -14.92
CA ALA A 131 -1.50 -9.44 -15.04
C ALA A 131 -1.78 -10.17 -13.73
N THR A 132 -0.90 -10.06 -12.74
CA THR A 132 -1.08 -10.65 -11.41
C THR A 132 -1.85 -9.76 -10.45
N LEU A 133 -2.03 -8.47 -10.77
CA LEU A 133 -2.70 -7.52 -9.88
C LEU A 133 -4.17 -7.88 -9.71
N LYS A 134 -4.57 -8.10 -8.46
CA LYS A 134 -5.96 -8.39 -8.05
C LYS A 134 -6.60 -7.20 -7.33
N GLN A 135 -5.80 -6.41 -6.61
CA GLN A 135 -6.29 -5.29 -5.79
C GLN A 135 -5.30 -4.14 -5.84
N VAL A 136 -5.74 -2.98 -6.34
CA VAL A 136 -4.94 -1.75 -6.33
C VAL A 136 -5.68 -0.68 -5.54
N PHE A 137 -4.97 -0.03 -4.62
CA PHE A 137 -5.52 1.05 -3.80
C PHE A 137 -4.96 2.40 -4.25
N CYS A 138 -5.79 3.43 -4.25
CA CYS A 138 -5.39 4.81 -4.46
C CYS A 138 -5.78 5.69 -3.28
N SER A 139 -4.88 6.55 -2.82
CA SER A 139 -5.17 7.53 -1.76
C SER A 139 -4.17 8.68 -1.75
N GLY A 140 -4.45 9.70 -0.94
CA GLY A 140 -3.55 10.86 -0.71
C GLY A 140 -3.84 12.07 -1.60
N GLU A 141 -4.58 11.88 -2.69
CA GLU A 141 -5.04 12.95 -3.59
C GLU A 141 -6.46 12.66 -4.10
N ALA A 142 -7.09 13.62 -4.76
CA ALA A 142 -8.31 13.36 -5.50
C ALA A 142 -8.03 12.41 -6.67
N LEU A 143 -8.81 11.33 -6.78
CA LEU A 143 -8.65 10.32 -7.84
C LEU A 143 -9.53 10.66 -9.05
N PRO A 144 -8.96 11.02 -10.22
CA PRO A 144 -9.74 11.39 -11.40
C PRO A 144 -10.43 10.17 -12.04
N ALA A 145 -11.70 10.30 -12.39
CA ALA A 145 -12.48 9.21 -12.99
C ALA A 145 -11.96 8.77 -14.38
N ASP A 146 -11.42 9.69 -15.18
CA ASP A 146 -10.79 9.36 -16.47
C ASP A 146 -9.58 8.44 -16.30
N LEU A 147 -8.73 8.72 -15.30
CA LEU A 147 -7.57 7.90 -14.98
C LEU A 147 -7.99 6.49 -14.54
N CYS A 148 -9.05 6.35 -13.75
CA CYS A 148 -9.60 5.05 -13.39
C CYS A 148 -10.08 4.25 -14.61
N ARG A 149 -10.73 4.92 -15.58
CA ARG A 149 -11.20 4.29 -16.81
C ARG A 149 -10.04 3.81 -17.68
N GLU A 150 -8.98 4.61 -17.79
CA GLU A 150 -7.78 4.24 -18.53
C GLU A 150 -7.06 3.04 -17.87
N TRP A 151 -6.90 3.07 -16.55
CA TRP A 151 -6.38 1.93 -15.77
C TRP A 151 -7.18 0.65 -16.02
N GLN A 152 -8.51 0.74 -15.95
CA GLN A 152 -9.40 -0.38 -16.17
C GLN A 152 -9.26 -0.95 -17.59
N GLN A 153 -9.14 -0.09 -18.60
CA GLN A 153 -8.97 -0.52 -20.00
C GLN A 153 -7.63 -1.22 -20.24
N LEU A 154 -6.55 -0.74 -19.61
CA LEU A 154 -5.21 -1.31 -19.79
C LEU A 154 -4.99 -2.62 -19.03
N THR A 155 -5.52 -2.71 -17.79
CA THR A 155 -5.16 -3.79 -16.86
C THR A 155 -6.34 -4.69 -16.49
N GLY A 156 -7.56 -4.15 -16.46
CA GLY A 156 -8.74 -4.81 -15.89
C GLY A 156 -8.68 -5.02 -14.37
N ALA A 157 -7.59 -4.63 -13.70
CA ALA A 157 -7.40 -4.87 -12.28
C ALA A 157 -8.31 -3.94 -11.44
N PRO A 158 -8.99 -4.45 -10.40
CA PRO A 158 -9.78 -3.63 -9.48
C PRO A 158 -8.97 -2.48 -8.86
N LEU A 159 -9.54 -1.27 -8.90
CA LEU A 159 -8.98 -0.06 -8.32
C LEU A 159 -9.93 0.53 -7.28
N HIS A 160 -9.42 0.76 -6.07
CA HIS A 160 -10.20 1.25 -4.94
C HIS A 160 -9.67 2.60 -4.45
N ASN A 161 -10.56 3.57 -4.32
CA ASN A 161 -10.22 4.87 -3.74
C ASN A 161 -10.38 4.82 -2.22
N LEU A 162 -9.33 5.18 -1.48
CA LEU A 162 -9.31 5.29 -0.04
C LEU A 162 -9.03 6.74 0.36
N TYR A 163 -9.65 7.17 1.45
CA TYR A 163 -9.45 8.51 2.02
C TYR A 163 -9.21 8.40 3.52
N GLY A 164 -8.23 9.15 4.01
CA GLY A 164 -7.94 9.30 5.42
C GLY A 164 -6.71 10.20 5.61
N PRO A 165 -6.74 11.17 6.52
CA PRO A 165 -5.54 11.88 6.96
C PRO A 165 -4.72 10.99 7.91
N THR A 166 -3.47 11.35 8.16
CA THR A 166 -2.58 10.61 9.08
C THR A 166 -3.09 10.58 10.53
N GLU A 167 -3.92 11.56 10.91
CA GLU A 167 -4.52 11.69 12.24
C GLU A 167 -5.70 10.73 12.53
N ALA A 168 -6.15 9.93 11.57
CA ALA A 168 -7.34 9.07 11.69
C ALA A 168 -7.02 7.58 11.97
#